data_AF-A0A653NKI4-F1
#
_entry.id   AF-A0A653NKI4-F1
#
_cell.length_a   1.000
_cell.length_b   1.000
_cell.length_c   1.000
_cell.angle_alpha   90.00
_cell.angle_beta   90.00
_cell.angle_gamma   90.00
#
_symmetry.space_group_name_H-M   'P 1'
#
loop_
_entity.id
_entity.type
_entity.pdbx_description
1 polymer ?
#
loop_
_entity_poly.entity_id
_entity_poly.type
_entity_poly.pdbx_seq_one_letter_code
_entity_poly.pdbx_strand_id
1 'polypeptide(L)'
;MKVPLKTIFSWFEEGDMPTEYQFQQTFSSFRHLDENIKMDEVTGLNETFQKKVSSTTFTNHLQDENAHHLVLAKINASNLTAKNVEEWKEKLKIKLAAIIDDGEETGNVYTKGQIEEIVNILQAKDNEMLELIAKINKILDSNDDDLDELQEIVDYIKENREQIELLKGSGANSSFRGILRPTDNIIVKPGLAKWFWAGNGVYENASGVTIENFGIISFDGFAWSVLEVNMPGGGADGFIDLTQED
;
A
#
# COMPACT_ATOMS: atom_id res chain seq x y z
N MET A 1 16.67 61.40 -86.43
CA MET A 1 17.73 60.37 -86.29
C MET A 1 18.98 61.11 -85.86
N LYS A 2 19.68 60.71 -84.78
CA LYS A 2 20.90 61.41 -84.35
C LYS A 2 22.00 61.16 -85.37
N VAL A 3 22.62 62.21 -85.90
CA VAL A 3 23.75 62.08 -86.82
C VAL A 3 25.02 61.75 -86.03
N PRO A 4 25.80 60.73 -86.41
CA PRO A 4 27.06 60.43 -85.73
C PRO A 4 28.02 61.64 -85.75
N LEU A 5 28.71 61.88 -84.63
CA LEU A 5 29.66 63.00 -84.52
C LEU A 5 30.72 62.99 -85.63
N LYS A 6 31.19 61.81 -86.04
CA LYS A 6 32.15 61.68 -87.14
C LYS A 6 31.59 62.20 -88.48
N THR A 7 30.30 62.00 -88.73
CA THR A 7 29.62 62.53 -89.92
C THR A 7 29.45 64.05 -89.82
N ILE A 8 29.11 64.57 -88.64
CA ILE A 8 29.05 66.02 -88.39
C ILE A 8 30.41 66.66 -88.64
N PHE A 9 31.50 66.09 -88.10
CA PHE A 9 32.85 66.64 -88.26
C PHE A 9 33.29 66.74 -89.72
N SER A 10 32.90 65.80 -90.57
CA SER A 10 33.21 65.85 -92.01
C SER A 10 32.55 67.00 -92.77
N TRP A 11 31.59 67.70 -92.17
CA TRP A 11 30.93 68.87 -92.80
C TRP A 11 31.62 70.20 -92.47
N PHE A 12 32.61 70.19 -91.58
CA PHE A 12 33.31 71.36 -91.07
C PHE A 12 34.84 71.22 -91.18
N GLU A 13 35.33 70.44 -92.15
CA GLU A 13 36.76 70.34 -92.46
C GLU A 13 37.26 71.63 -93.15
N GLU A 14 38.58 71.83 -93.17
CA GLU A 14 39.17 73.04 -93.76
C GLU A 14 38.86 73.11 -95.27
N GLY A 15 38.20 74.18 -95.69
CA GLY A 15 37.77 74.38 -97.09
C GLY A 15 36.34 73.94 -97.38
N ASP A 16 35.67 73.25 -96.46
CA ASP A 16 34.28 72.82 -96.62
C ASP A 16 33.29 73.83 -96.04
N MET A 17 32.13 73.99 -96.69
CA MET A 17 31.00 74.74 -96.19
C MET A 17 29.78 73.82 -96.04
N PRO A 18 29.22 73.66 -94.82
CA PRO A 18 28.02 72.88 -94.62
C PRO A 18 26.84 73.53 -95.32
N THR A 19 25.98 72.71 -95.92
CA THR A 19 24.66 73.15 -96.39
C THR A 19 23.76 73.53 -95.21
N GLU A 20 22.71 74.31 -95.45
CA GLU A 20 21.70 74.64 -94.44
C GLU A 20 21.14 73.39 -93.73
N TYR A 21 20.90 72.33 -94.50
CA TYR A 21 20.45 71.05 -93.95
C TYR A 21 21.48 70.41 -93.02
N GLN A 22 22.77 70.35 -93.43
CA GLN A 22 23.85 69.81 -92.59
C GLN A 22 24.05 70.65 -91.32
N PHE A 23 23.93 71.97 -91.43
CA PHE A 23 23.97 72.87 -90.29
C PHE A 23 22.82 72.60 -89.32
N GLN A 24 21.58 72.48 -89.81
CA GLN A 24 20.43 72.14 -88.97
C GLN A 24 20.58 70.76 -88.31
N GLN A 25 21.04 69.76 -89.05
CA GLN A 25 21.27 68.40 -88.53
C GLN A 25 22.33 68.37 -87.43
N THR A 26 23.32 69.27 -87.49
CA THR A 26 24.35 69.39 -86.45
C THR A 26 23.70 69.71 -85.10
N PHE A 27 22.90 70.78 -85.03
CA PHE A 27 22.27 71.18 -83.77
C PHE A 27 21.17 70.22 -83.31
N SER A 28 20.39 69.65 -84.24
CA SER A 28 19.36 68.64 -83.93
C SER A 28 19.90 67.28 -83.50
N SER A 29 21.20 67.02 -83.67
CA SER A 29 21.84 65.78 -83.20
C SER A 29 22.30 65.84 -81.75
N PHE A 30 22.47 67.04 -81.20
CA PHE A 30 22.75 67.24 -79.79
C PHE A 30 21.47 67.23 -78.97
N ARG A 31 21.59 66.82 -77.71
CA ARG A 31 20.52 66.94 -76.73
C ARG A 31 20.36 68.41 -76.35
N HIS A 32 19.11 68.89 -76.31
CA HIS A 32 18.78 70.20 -75.77
C HIS A 32 18.41 70.10 -74.28
N LEU A 33 18.68 71.17 -73.52
CA LEU A 33 18.50 71.19 -72.06
C LEU A 33 17.02 71.19 -71.62
N ASP A 34 16.13 71.60 -72.52
CA ASP A 34 14.69 71.59 -72.34
C ASP A 34 14.06 70.21 -72.60
N GLU A 35 14.83 69.25 -73.12
CA GLU A 35 14.38 67.88 -73.30
C GLU A 35 14.59 67.02 -72.05
N ASN A 36 13.51 66.44 -71.53
CA ASN A 36 13.61 65.44 -70.48
C ASN A 36 14.32 64.17 -70.97
N ILE A 37 15.22 63.62 -70.15
CA ILE A 37 15.85 62.33 -70.39
C ILE A 37 14.87 61.23 -69.98
N LYS A 38 14.53 60.34 -70.92
CA LYS A 38 13.69 59.19 -70.60
C LYS A 38 14.51 58.13 -69.86
N MET A 39 13.85 57.43 -68.94
CA MET A 39 14.49 56.45 -68.05
C MET A 39 15.17 55.30 -68.82
N ASP A 40 14.63 54.93 -69.98
CA ASP A 40 15.12 53.87 -70.87
C ASP A 40 16.35 54.27 -71.68
N GLU A 41 16.64 55.57 -71.79
CA GLU A 41 17.86 56.08 -72.45
C GLU A 41 19.09 56.03 -71.53
N VAL A 42 18.89 55.80 -70.22
CA VAL A 42 19.98 55.68 -69.24
C VAL A 42 20.16 54.20 -68.87
N THR A 43 21.26 53.61 -69.36
CA THR A 43 21.60 52.21 -69.09
C THR A 43 21.62 51.90 -67.58
N GLY A 44 20.90 50.85 -67.18
CA GLY A 44 20.85 50.38 -65.79
C GLY A 44 20.00 51.22 -64.83
N LEU A 45 19.48 52.39 -65.24
CA LEU A 45 18.71 53.26 -64.37
C LEU A 45 17.35 52.64 -64.00
N ASN A 46 16.62 52.09 -64.99
CA ASN A 46 15.35 51.41 -64.74
C ASN A 46 15.54 50.21 -63.79
N GLU A 47 16.52 49.34 -64.06
CA GLU A 47 16.81 48.17 -63.22
C GLU A 47 17.16 48.55 -61.79
N THR A 48 17.96 49.60 -61.60
CA THR A 48 18.33 50.09 -60.26
C THR A 48 17.13 50.67 -59.51
N PHE A 49 16.23 51.35 -60.23
CA PHE A 49 15.02 51.90 -59.63
C PHE A 49 14.04 50.80 -59.20
N GLN A 50 13.88 49.74 -60.02
CA GLN A 50 13.02 48.59 -59.69
C GLN A 50 13.55 47.75 -58.51
N LYS A 51 14.83 47.86 -58.15
CA LYS A 51 15.40 47.24 -56.94
C LYS A 51 15.07 48.00 -55.66
N LYS A 52 14.47 49.18 -55.76
CA LYS A 52 14.08 50.00 -54.62
C LYS A 52 12.57 49.96 -54.43
N VAL A 53 12.17 49.97 -53.16
CA VAL A 53 10.78 50.15 -52.76
C VAL A 53 10.47 51.64 -52.62
N SER A 54 9.23 52.05 -52.88
CA SER A 54 8.83 53.44 -52.65
C SER A 54 8.86 53.78 -51.16
N SER A 55 9.09 55.05 -50.82
CA SER A 55 9.07 55.53 -49.42
C SER A 55 7.72 55.24 -48.74
N THR A 56 6.62 55.43 -49.47
CA THR A 56 5.27 55.13 -49.00
C THR A 56 5.10 53.64 -48.70
N THR A 57 5.53 52.75 -49.60
CA THR A 57 5.43 51.30 -49.39
C THR A 57 6.28 50.84 -48.19
N PHE A 58 7.50 51.37 -48.06
CA PHE A 58 8.36 51.07 -46.91
C PHE A 58 7.75 51.55 -45.60
N THR A 59 7.22 52.77 -45.57
CA THR A 59 6.58 53.34 -44.38
C THR A 59 5.33 52.56 -44.00
N ASN A 60 4.49 52.21 -44.98
CA ASN A 60 3.30 51.40 -44.76
C ASN A 60 3.65 50.02 -44.18
N HIS A 61 4.72 49.38 -44.69
CA HIS A 61 5.19 48.11 -44.14
C HIS A 61 5.70 48.24 -42.69
N LEU A 62 6.40 49.34 -42.37
CA LEU A 62 6.90 49.59 -41.01
C LEU A 62 5.78 49.82 -39.99
N GLN A 63 4.67 50.41 -40.41
CA GLN A 63 3.50 50.69 -39.57
C GLN A 63 2.48 49.54 -39.55
N ASP A 64 2.65 48.53 -40.42
CA ASP A 64 1.76 47.37 -40.48
C ASP A 64 2.13 46.34 -39.41
N GLU A 65 1.36 46.32 -38.31
CA GLU A 65 1.51 45.34 -37.23
C GLU A 65 1.37 43.87 -37.67
N ASN A 66 0.85 43.62 -38.87
CA ASN A 66 0.63 42.28 -39.42
C ASN A 66 1.57 41.94 -40.59
N ALA A 67 2.53 42.80 -40.92
CA ALA A 67 3.49 42.61 -42.01
C ALA A 67 4.21 41.25 -41.99
N HIS A 68 4.38 40.66 -40.80
CA HIS A 68 5.07 39.39 -40.58
C HIS A 68 4.26 38.37 -39.78
N HIS A 69 2.94 38.54 -39.65
CA HIS A 69 2.12 37.72 -38.73
C HIS A 69 2.11 36.21 -39.05
N LEU A 70 2.48 35.79 -40.26
CA LEU A 70 2.54 34.38 -40.66
C LEU A 70 3.87 33.70 -40.33
N VAL A 71 4.93 34.48 -40.06
CA VAL A 71 6.30 33.97 -39.95
C VAL A 71 6.98 34.35 -38.63
N LEU A 72 6.56 35.43 -37.99
CA LEU A 72 7.05 35.87 -36.69
C LEU A 72 5.93 35.81 -35.65
N ALA A 73 6.25 35.39 -34.43
CA ALA A 73 5.31 35.49 -33.32
C ALA A 73 5.25 36.93 -32.79
N LYS A 74 4.03 37.39 -32.50
CA LYS A 74 3.81 38.64 -31.77
C LYS A 74 4.29 38.49 -30.34
N ILE A 75 4.63 39.62 -29.70
CA ILE A 75 5.08 39.66 -28.29
C ILE A 75 4.05 39.03 -27.36
N ASN A 76 2.76 39.27 -27.62
CA ASN A 76 1.65 38.69 -26.87
C ASN A 76 1.18 37.31 -27.38
N ALA A 77 1.92 36.71 -28.32
CA ALA A 77 1.63 35.42 -28.94
C ALA A 77 0.24 35.28 -29.60
N SER A 78 -0.48 36.38 -29.85
CA SER A 78 -1.88 36.31 -30.30
C SER A 78 -2.07 35.73 -31.70
N ASN A 79 -1.00 35.65 -32.50
CA ASN A 79 -0.99 35.04 -33.82
C ASN A 79 -0.52 33.57 -33.82
N LEU A 80 -0.25 32.97 -32.66
CA LEU A 80 0.12 31.57 -32.56
C LEU A 80 -1.12 30.67 -32.54
N THR A 81 -1.07 29.58 -33.31
CA THR A 81 -2.04 28.49 -33.22
C THR A 81 -1.60 27.46 -32.19
N ALA A 82 -2.51 26.61 -31.73
CA ALA A 82 -2.19 25.48 -30.83
C ALA A 82 -1.09 24.58 -31.41
N LYS A 83 -1.07 24.38 -32.74
CA LYS A 83 0.00 23.63 -33.42
C LYS A 83 1.36 24.30 -33.26
N ASN A 84 1.44 25.63 -33.43
CA ASN A 84 2.70 26.35 -33.23
C ASN A 84 3.21 26.19 -31.80
N VAL A 85 2.32 26.31 -30.81
CA VAL A 85 2.65 26.14 -29.39
C VAL A 85 3.21 24.74 -29.12
N GLU A 86 2.58 23.69 -29.63
CA GLU A 86 3.06 22.31 -29.42
C GLU A 86 4.40 22.02 -30.11
N GLU A 87 4.59 22.48 -31.35
CA GLU A 87 5.87 22.37 -32.05
C GLU A 87 7.00 23.10 -31.30
N TRP A 88 6.69 24.27 -30.72
CA TRP A 88 7.65 25.03 -29.91
C TRP A 88 7.97 24.33 -28.60
N LYS A 89 6.96 23.80 -27.90
CA LYS A 89 7.17 23.00 -26.68
C LYS A 89 8.11 21.82 -26.94
N GLU A 90 7.98 21.19 -28.11
CA GLU A 90 8.87 20.11 -28.54
C GLU A 90 10.30 20.60 -28.80
N LYS A 91 10.46 21.65 -29.62
CA LYS A 91 11.78 22.18 -29.99
C LYS A 91 12.55 22.75 -28.79
N LEU A 92 11.85 23.43 -27.89
CA LEU A 92 12.41 23.99 -26.65
C LEU A 92 12.59 22.92 -25.57
N LYS A 93 12.12 21.68 -25.80
CA LYS A 93 12.18 20.56 -24.87
C LYS A 93 11.50 20.86 -23.52
N ILE A 94 10.42 21.62 -23.55
CA ILE A 94 9.63 22.02 -22.37
C ILE A 94 8.32 21.24 -22.22
N LYS A 95 8.09 20.19 -23.04
CA LYS A 95 6.91 19.30 -22.88
C LYS A 95 6.76 18.73 -21.47
N LEU A 96 7.89 18.49 -20.80
CA LEU A 96 7.95 17.96 -19.43
C LEU A 96 8.34 19.05 -18.41
N ALA A 97 8.23 20.33 -18.76
CA ALA A 97 8.51 21.39 -17.82
C ALA A 97 7.52 21.31 -16.65
N ALA A 98 8.07 21.42 -15.44
CA ALA A 98 7.29 21.57 -14.23
C ALA A 98 6.64 22.96 -14.24
N ILE A 99 5.32 23.00 -14.20
CA ILE A 99 4.50 24.20 -14.10
C ILE A 99 3.87 24.14 -12.70
N ILE A 100 4.12 25.18 -11.91
CA ILE A 100 3.45 25.39 -10.62
C ILE A 100 2.10 26.07 -10.86
N ASP A 101 1.16 25.86 -9.94
CA ASP A 101 -0.12 26.59 -9.93
C ASP A 101 0.13 28.11 -9.96
N ASP A 102 -0.58 28.83 -10.83
CA ASP A 102 -0.58 30.30 -10.91
C ASP A 102 -2.02 30.83 -10.92
N GLY A 103 -2.48 31.31 -9.78
CA GLY A 103 -3.85 31.78 -9.60
C GLY A 103 -4.88 30.66 -9.76
N GLU A 104 -5.71 30.74 -10.82
CA GLU A 104 -6.76 29.76 -11.12
C GLU A 104 -6.27 28.60 -12.00
N GLU A 105 -5.08 28.71 -12.59
CA GLU A 105 -4.52 27.70 -13.49
C GLU A 105 -3.72 26.67 -12.68
N THR A 106 -4.16 25.40 -12.70
CA THR A 106 -3.43 24.31 -12.04
C THR A 106 -2.23 23.87 -12.88
N GLY A 107 -1.05 23.87 -12.27
CA GLY A 107 0.17 23.33 -12.81
C GLY A 107 0.19 21.79 -12.80
N ASN A 108 1.30 21.21 -13.25
CA ASN A 108 1.53 19.76 -13.22
C ASN A 108 2.42 19.33 -12.05
N VAL A 109 2.90 20.28 -11.24
CA VAL A 109 3.66 20.01 -10.01
C VAL A 109 3.07 20.76 -8.83
N TYR A 110 3.18 20.16 -7.65
CA TYR A 110 2.79 20.80 -6.39
C TYR A 110 3.78 21.89 -5.99
N THR A 111 3.26 22.96 -5.40
CA THR A 111 4.05 24.00 -4.72
C THR A 111 4.72 23.44 -3.46
N LYS A 112 5.77 24.13 -2.99
CA LYS A 112 6.45 23.76 -1.73
C LYS A 112 5.49 23.73 -0.54
N GLY A 113 4.54 24.67 -0.47
CA GLY A 113 3.53 24.72 0.58
C GLY A 113 2.59 23.51 0.56
N GLN A 114 2.07 23.13 -0.61
CA GLN A 114 1.25 21.93 -0.78
C GLN A 114 2.03 20.65 -0.39
N ILE A 115 3.31 20.57 -0.77
CA ILE A 115 4.17 19.43 -0.39
C ILE A 115 4.39 19.40 1.12
N GLU A 116 4.68 20.53 1.77
CA GLU A 116 4.82 20.62 3.23
C GLU A 116 3.54 20.18 3.95
N GLU A 117 2.37 20.57 3.45
CA GLU A 117 1.08 20.13 4.00
C GLU A 117 0.89 18.62 3.89
N ILE A 118 1.16 18.03 2.72
CA ILE A 118 1.10 16.57 2.52
C ILE A 118 2.06 15.86 3.47
N VAL A 119 3.29 16.36 3.60
CA VAL A 119 4.30 15.78 4.51
C VAL A 119 3.85 15.87 5.96
N ASN A 120 3.28 16.99 6.40
CA ASN A 120 2.77 17.14 7.76
C ASN A 120 1.63 16.15 8.05
N ILE A 121 0.72 15.92 7.10
CA ILE A 121 -0.35 14.94 7.24
C ILE A 121 0.23 13.52 7.38
N LEU A 122 1.21 13.16 6.54
CA LEU A 122 1.87 11.87 6.61
C LEU A 122 2.61 11.66 7.93
N GLN A 123 3.32 12.69 8.42
CA GLN A 123 4.00 12.64 9.71
C GLN A 123 3.02 12.48 10.88
N ALA A 124 1.87 13.17 10.85
CA ALA A 124 0.84 13.01 11.86
C ALA A 124 0.30 11.57 11.89
N LYS A 125 0.07 10.96 10.72
CA LYS A 125 -0.37 9.56 10.62
C LYS A 125 0.68 8.55 11.06
N ASP A 126 1.95 8.83 10.78
CA ASP A 126 3.05 7.98 11.24
C ASP A 126 3.13 8.00 12.78
N ASN A 127 2.97 9.17 13.40
CA ASN A 127 2.91 9.28 14.86
C ASN A 127 1.71 8.53 15.47
N GLU A 128 0.51 8.65 14.88
CA GLU A 128 -0.67 7.88 15.31
C GLU A 128 -0.40 6.36 15.23
N MET A 129 0.26 5.90 14.16
CA MET A 129 0.61 4.49 13.97
C MET A 129 1.62 4.02 15.02
N LEU A 130 2.64 4.83 15.33
CA LEU A 130 3.61 4.52 16.38
C LEU A 130 2.96 4.38 17.76
N GLU A 131 1.99 5.24 18.09
CA GLU A 131 1.22 5.11 19.33
C GLU A 131 0.41 3.82 19.39
N LEU A 132 -0.21 3.41 18.27
CA LEU A 132 -0.94 2.15 18.18
C LEU A 132 -0.02 0.94 18.35
N ILE A 133 1.15 0.95 17.72
CA ILE A 133 2.17 -0.09 17.88
C ILE A 133 2.61 -0.17 19.35
N ALA A 134 2.84 0.96 20.01
CA ALA A 134 3.19 0.99 21.43
C ALA A 134 2.10 0.39 22.31
N LYS A 135 0.81 0.67 22.01
CA LYS A 135 -0.33 0.06 22.72
C LYS A 135 -0.41 -1.44 22.50
N ILE A 136 -0.24 -1.91 21.26
CA ILE A 136 -0.23 -3.34 20.94
C ILE A 136 0.91 -4.03 21.68
N ASN A 137 2.12 -3.48 21.63
CA ASN A 137 3.26 -4.05 22.33
C ASN A 137 3.00 -4.14 23.83
N LYS A 138 2.38 -3.12 24.45
CA LYS A 138 1.98 -3.18 25.86
C LYS A 138 0.98 -4.30 26.16
N ILE A 139 0.02 -4.56 25.26
CA ILE A 139 -0.96 -5.65 25.41
C ILE A 139 -0.30 -7.02 25.22
N LEU A 140 0.69 -7.12 24.34
CA LEU A 140 1.42 -8.38 24.10
C LEU A 140 2.49 -8.66 25.17
N ASP A 141 3.03 -7.62 25.79
CA ASP A 141 4.07 -7.69 26.83
C ASP A 141 3.47 -7.86 28.24
N SER A 142 2.15 -7.67 28.42
CA SER A 142 1.52 -8.15 29.65
C SER A 142 1.59 -9.67 29.64
N ASN A 143 2.57 -10.22 30.36
CA ASN A 143 2.64 -11.62 30.73
C ASN A 143 1.21 -12.08 31.06
N ASP A 144 0.76 -13.11 30.36
CA ASP A 144 -0.54 -13.71 30.59
C ASP A 144 -0.40 -14.58 31.85
N ASP A 145 -0.32 -13.91 33.01
CA ASP A 145 -0.17 -14.55 34.32
C ASP A 145 -1.28 -15.61 34.50
N ASP A 146 -2.48 -15.37 33.93
CA ASP A 146 -3.59 -16.33 33.89
C ASP A 146 -3.23 -17.60 33.09
N LEU A 147 -2.52 -17.47 31.97
CA LEU A 147 -2.06 -18.61 31.17
C LEU A 147 -0.95 -19.41 31.89
N ASP A 148 -0.04 -18.72 32.57
CA ASP A 148 1.01 -19.35 33.37
C ASP A 148 0.40 -20.14 34.55
N GLU A 149 -0.59 -19.57 35.26
CA GLU A 149 -1.34 -20.25 36.32
C GLU A 149 -2.13 -21.47 35.78
N LEU A 150 -2.75 -21.36 34.61
CA LEU A 150 -3.41 -22.50 33.96
C LEU A 150 -2.43 -23.61 33.61
N GLN A 151 -1.21 -23.27 33.19
CA GLN A 151 -0.17 -24.24 32.89
C GLN A 151 0.28 -24.99 34.16
N GLU A 152 0.42 -24.30 35.30
CA GLU A 152 0.69 -24.91 36.60
C GLU A 152 -0.41 -25.91 37.00
N ILE A 153 -1.69 -25.54 36.85
CA ILE A 153 -2.82 -26.43 37.13
C ILE A 153 -2.79 -27.67 36.22
N VAL A 154 -2.51 -27.48 34.92
CA VAL A 154 -2.39 -28.58 33.96
C VAL A 154 -1.30 -29.56 34.37
N ASP A 155 -0.15 -29.06 34.85
CA ASP A 155 0.95 -29.89 35.28
C ASP A 155 0.62 -30.65 36.58
N TYR A 156 -0.08 -30.02 37.53
CA TYR A 156 -0.64 -30.72 38.70
C TYR A 156 -1.62 -31.84 38.33
N ILE A 157 -2.49 -31.62 37.33
CA ILE A 157 -3.43 -32.65 36.87
C ILE A 157 -2.69 -33.85 36.26
N LYS A 158 -1.63 -33.60 35.48
CA LYS A 158 -0.80 -34.68 34.92
C LYS A 158 -0.14 -35.49 36.02
N GLU A 159 0.44 -34.83 37.02
CA GLU A 159 1.07 -35.51 38.16
C GLU A 159 0.05 -36.35 38.94
N ASN A 160 -1.11 -35.77 39.27
CA ASN A 160 -2.19 -36.48 39.96
C ASN A 160 -2.64 -37.72 39.17
N ARG A 161 -2.71 -37.63 37.84
CA ARG A 161 -3.04 -38.77 36.98
C ARG A 161 -2.01 -39.89 37.10
N GLU A 162 -0.73 -39.56 37.08
CA GLU A 162 0.35 -40.54 37.25
C GLU A 162 0.28 -41.22 38.63
N GLN A 163 0.05 -40.45 39.68
CA GLN A 163 -0.12 -40.99 41.04
C GLN A 163 -1.33 -41.93 41.14
N ILE A 164 -2.46 -41.61 40.49
CA ILE A 164 -3.63 -42.50 40.43
C ILE A 164 -3.32 -43.79 39.67
N GLU A 165 -2.61 -43.72 38.55
CA GLU A 165 -2.22 -44.92 37.80
C GLU A 165 -1.25 -45.81 38.60
N LEU A 166 -0.32 -45.21 39.35
CA LEU A 166 0.52 -45.94 40.31
C LEU A 166 -0.34 -46.61 41.41
N LEU A 167 -1.33 -45.91 41.96
CA LEU A 167 -2.24 -46.46 42.97
C LEU A 167 -3.07 -47.63 42.44
N LYS A 168 -3.60 -47.52 41.21
CA LYS A 168 -4.31 -48.63 40.53
C LYS A 168 -3.38 -49.82 40.26
N GLY A 169 -2.14 -49.56 39.86
CA GLY A 169 -1.12 -50.60 39.65
C GLY A 169 -0.66 -51.26 40.94
N SER A 170 -0.63 -50.52 42.05
CA SER A 170 -0.31 -51.00 43.40
C SER A 170 -1.45 -51.77 44.07
N GLY A 171 -2.28 -52.45 43.26
CA GLY A 171 -3.46 -53.22 43.65
C GLY A 171 -3.38 -53.67 45.10
N ALA A 172 -4.06 -52.92 45.98
CA ALA A 172 -4.20 -53.31 47.35
C ALA A 172 -4.89 -54.67 47.31
N ASN A 173 -4.11 -55.73 47.48
CA ASN A 173 -4.60 -57.07 47.77
C ASN A 173 -5.14 -57.05 49.20
N SER A 174 -6.09 -56.14 49.48
CA SER A 174 -6.85 -56.18 50.70
C SER A 174 -7.68 -57.46 50.64
N SER A 175 -7.47 -58.31 51.63
CA SER A 175 -8.35 -59.44 51.91
C SER A 175 -9.75 -58.93 52.30
N PHE A 176 -9.88 -57.67 52.69
CA PHE A 176 -11.17 -57.07 53.02
C PHE A 176 -12.05 -56.85 51.79
N ARG A 177 -13.32 -57.27 51.88
CA ARG A 177 -14.29 -57.15 50.79
C ARG A 177 -15.56 -56.38 51.16
N GLY A 178 -15.60 -55.74 52.33
CA GLY A 178 -16.74 -54.95 52.76
C GLY A 178 -17.71 -55.73 53.63
N ILE A 179 -18.99 -55.34 53.57
CA ILE A 179 -20.09 -55.98 54.31
C ILE A 179 -20.73 -57.03 53.39
N LEU A 180 -20.94 -58.24 53.91
CA LEU A 180 -21.63 -59.33 53.25
C LEU A 180 -23.05 -59.44 53.76
N ARG A 181 -24.01 -59.60 52.84
CA ARG A 181 -25.40 -59.92 53.15
C ARG A 181 -25.71 -61.37 52.76
N PRO A 182 -26.69 -62.04 53.42
CA PRO A 182 -27.07 -63.42 53.10
C PRO A 182 -27.44 -63.65 51.62
N THR A 183 -27.98 -62.62 50.95
CA THR A 183 -28.43 -62.68 49.56
C THR A 183 -27.36 -62.29 48.54
N ASP A 184 -26.17 -61.86 48.97
CA ASP A 184 -25.14 -61.39 48.05
C ASP A 184 -24.50 -62.55 47.30
N ASN A 185 -24.17 -62.34 46.03
CA ASN A 185 -23.37 -63.29 45.27
C ASN A 185 -21.89 -62.98 45.48
N ILE A 186 -21.18 -63.89 46.16
CA ILE A 186 -19.73 -63.77 46.35
C ILE A 186 -18.96 -64.84 45.57
N ILE A 187 -17.80 -64.43 45.05
CA ILE A 187 -16.84 -65.33 44.41
C ILE A 187 -15.53 -65.25 45.20
N VAL A 188 -15.20 -66.34 45.88
CA VAL A 188 -13.88 -66.56 46.49
C VAL A 188 -13.04 -67.43 45.57
N LYS A 189 -11.74 -67.14 45.47
CA LYS A 189 -10.80 -67.94 44.66
C LYS A 189 -9.95 -68.77 45.62
N PRO A 190 -9.77 -70.08 45.38
CA PRO A 190 -8.87 -70.90 46.19
C PRO A 190 -7.48 -70.27 46.30
N GLY A 191 -6.91 -70.26 47.50
CA GLY A 191 -5.60 -69.67 47.80
C GLY A 191 -5.57 -68.14 48.00
N LEU A 192 -6.70 -67.43 47.90
CA LEU A 192 -6.79 -66.00 48.24
C LEU A 192 -7.70 -65.77 49.44
N ALA A 193 -7.11 -65.37 50.56
CA ALA A 193 -7.84 -65.04 51.76
C ALA A 193 -8.74 -63.82 51.56
N LYS A 194 -9.97 -63.89 52.06
CA LYS A 194 -10.96 -62.80 52.03
C LYS A 194 -11.68 -62.71 53.37
N TRP A 195 -12.03 -61.52 53.81
CA TRP A 195 -12.88 -61.32 54.98
C TRP A 195 -13.91 -60.23 54.76
N PHE A 196 -15.06 -60.42 55.40
CA PHE A 196 -16.25 -59.59 55.28
C PHE A 196 -16.84 -59.33 56.67
N TRP A 197 -17.45 -58.17 56.85
CA TRP A 197 -18.35 -57.94 57.98
C TRP A 197 -19.72 -58.52 57.68
N ALA A 198 -20.36 -59.15 58.65
CA ALA A 198 -21.64 -59.81 58.48
C ALA A 198 -22.53 -59.61 59.72
N GLY A 199 -23.82 -59.31 59.50
CA GLY A 199 -24.83 -59.25 60.55
C GLY A 199 -25.49 -60.59 60.82
N ASN A 200 -26.51 -60.62 61.68
CA ASN A 200 -27.21 -61.85 62.06
C ASN A 200 -27.88 -62.47 60.82
N GLY A 201 -27.63 -63.75 60.60
CA GLY A 201 -28.27 -64.53 59.55
C GLY A 201 -27.50 -65.79 59.16
N VAL A 202 -28.10 -66.54 58.25
CA VAL A 202 -27.49 -67.72 57.63
C VAL A 202 -26.98 -67.34 56.24
N TYR A 203 -25.69 -67.52 56.02
CA TYR A 203 -24.97 -67.11 54.82
C TYR A 203 -24.72 -68.33 53.93
N GLU A 204 -25.72 -68.70 53.14
CA GLU A 204 -25.60 -69.79 52.14
C GLU A 204 -24.48 -69.50 51.12
N ASN A 205 -24.28 -68.22 50.82
CA ASN A 205 -23.20 -67.73 49.97
C ASN A 205 -21.79 -67.93 50.59
N ALA A 206 -21.70 -68.21 51.88
CA ALA A 206 -20.48 -68.58 52.61
C ALA A 206 -20.60 -70.00 53.20
N SER A 207 -21.14 -70.94 52.42
CA SER A 207 -21.28 -72.36 52.81
C SER A 207 -22.21 -72.62 54.00
N GLY A 208 -23.27 -71.83 54.14
CA GLY A 208 -24.33 -72.03 55.14
C GLY A 208 -23.91 -71.59 56.55
N VAL A 209 -22.84 -70.80 56.65
CA VAL A 209 -22.34 -70.26 57.91
C VAL A 209 -23.42 -69.41 58.60
N THR A 210 -23.67 -69.67 59.89
CA THR A 210 -24.62 -68.90 60.69
C THR A 210 -23.89 -67.92 61.61
N ILE A 211 -24.36 -66.68 61.66
CA ILE A 211 -23.97 -65.69 62.64
C ILE A 211 -25.22 -65.29 63.41
N GLU A 212 -25.17 -65.38 64.73
CA GLU A 212 -26.28 -65.06 65.63
C GLU A 212 -26.34 -63.56 65.97
N ASN A 213 -25.20 -62.87 65.90
CA ASN A 213 -25.09 -61.43 66.20
C ASN A 213 -24.42 -60.67 65.06
N PHE A 214 -23.41 -59.85 65.34
CA PHE A 214 -22.56 -59.23 64.34
C PHE A 214 -21.16 -59.85 64.41
N GLY A 215 -20.53 -60.07 63.26
CA GLY A 215 -19.27 -60.77 63.22
C GLY A 215 -18.51 -60.61 61.92
N ILE A 216 -17.39 -61.33 61.84
CA ILE A 216 -16.56 -61.42 60.65
C ILE A 216 -16.72 -62.82 60.07
N ILE A 217 -17.03 -62.88 58.78
CA ILE A 217 -16.92 -64.10 57.98
C ILE A 217 -15.61 -64.01 57.20
N SER A 218 -14.72 -64.96 57.41
CA SER A 218 -13.43 -65.04 56.72
C SER A 218 -13.29 -66.34 55.95
N PHE A 219 -12.77 -66.24 54.73
CA PHE A 219 -12.29 -67.36 53.92
C PHE A 219 -10.76 -67.31 53.90
N ASP A 220 -10.09 -68.35 54.35
CA ASP A 220 -8.62 -68.38 54.39
C ASP A 220 -7.97 -68.77 53.06
N GLY A 221 -8.78 -69.12 52.05
CA GLY A 221 -8.35 -69.68 50.78
C GLY A 221 -8.78 -71.13 50.58
N PHE A 222 -9.24 -71.80 51.63
CA PHE A 222 -9.68 -73.20 51.63
C PHE A 222 -11.02 -73.41 52.34
N ALA A 223 -11.23 -72.75 53.47
CA ALA A 223 -12.41 -72.91 54.31
C ALA A 223 -12.95 -71.57 54.81
N TRP A 224 -14.24 -71.57 55.15
CA TRP A 224 -14.91 -70.47 55.82
C TRP A 224 -14.77 -70.59 57.34
N SER A 225 -14.67 -69.45 58.01
CA SER A 225 -14.61 -69.33 59.46
C SER A 225 -15.40 -68.11 59.91
N VAL A 226 -15.93 -68.19 61.13
CA VAL A 226 -16.69 -67.12 61.77
C VAL A 226 -15.97 -66.67 63.02
N LEU A 227 -15.95 -65.36 63.21
CA LEU A 227 -15.71 -64.77 64.51
C LEU A 227 -16.90 -63.89 64.88
N GLU A 228 -17.69 -64.32 65.85
CA GLU A 228 -18.72 -63.47 66.42
C GLU A 228 -18.10 -62.45 67.37
N VAL A 229 -18.51 -61.21 67.22
CA VAL A 229 -18.07 -60.12 68.08
C VAL A 229 -19.18 -59.85 69.07
N ASN A 230 -18.98 -60.28 70.31
CA ASN A 230 -19.84 -59.89 71.41
C ASN A 230 -19.63 -58.40 71.69
N MET A 231 -20.55 -57.58 71.19
CA MET A 231 -20.59 -56.17 71.53
C MET A 231 -21.12 -56.03 72.96
N PRO A 232 -20.34 -55.45 73.90
CA PRO A 232 -20.83 -55.23 75.25
C PRO A 232 -21.96 -54.18 75.22
N GLY A 233 -23.16 -54.55 75.67
CA GLY A 233 -24.20 -53.59 76.06
C GLY A 233 -25.22 -53.15 74.99
N GLY A 234 -25.64 -54.03 74.08
CA GLY A 234 -26.81 -53.76 73.23
C GLY A 234 -28.12 -54.21 73.88
N GLY A 235 -29.02 -53.27 74.20
CA GLY A 235 -30.43 -53.56 74.51
C GLY A 235 -31.14 -54.28 73.35
N ALA A 236 -32.38 -54.71 73.55
CA ALA A 236 -33.17 -55.58 72.66
C ALA A 236 -33.39 -55.08 71.20
N ASP A 237 -32.80 -53.93 70.86
CA ASP A 237 -32.91 -53.15 69.65
C ASP A 237 -31.58 -53.10 68.85
N GLY A 238 -30.48 -53.68 69.37
CA GLY A 238 -29.27 -53.96 68.58
C GLY A 238 -28.44 -52.76 68.12
N PHE A 239 -28.61 -51.57 68.72
CA PHE A 239 -27.72 -50.42 68.49
C PHE A 239 -26.84 -50.16 69.71
N ILE A 240 -25.53 -49.94 69.47
CA ILE A 240 -24.60 -49.42 70.48
C ILE A 240 -24.83 -47.92 70.58
N ASP A 241 -25.20 -47.44 71.78
CA ASP A 241 -25.20 -46.02 72.10
C ASP A 241 -23.75 -45.57 72.32
N LEU A 242 -23.16 -44.94 71.31
CA LEU A 242 -21.79 -44.42 71.34
C LEU A 242 -21.67 -43.08 72.09
N THR A 243 -22.70 -42.64 72.82
CA THR A 243 -22.73 -41.36 73.54
C THR A 243 -22.58 -41.45 75.05
N GLN A 244 -22.38 -42.65 75.61
CA GLN A 244 -22.00 -42.79 77.02
C GLN A 244 -20.47 -42.70 77.13
N GLU A 245 -19.98 -41.52 77.52
CA GLU A 245 -18.71 -41.38 78.22
C GLU A 245 -18.85 -41.98 79.63
N ASP A 246 -17.78 -42.64 80.12
CA ASP A 246 -17.72 -43.35 81.40
C ASP A 246 -18.22 -42.57 82.63
#